data_AF-A0A7C4IVX2-F1
#
_entry.id   AF-A0A7C4IVX2-F1
#
_cell.length_a   1.000
_cell.length_b   1.000
_cell.length_c   1.000
_cell.angle_alpha   90.00
_cell.angle_beta   90.00
_cell.angle_gamma   90.00
#
_symmetry.space_group_name_H-M   'P 1'
#
loop_
_entity.id
_entity.type
_entity.pdbx_description
1 polymer ?
#
loop_
_entity_poly.entity_id
_entity_poly.type
_entity_poly.pdbx_seq_one_letter_code
_entity_poly.pdbx_strand_id
1 'polypeptide(L)'
;MTRAYYVGDHARDIMLAHRIGARSVLVTTGADVAHTRSELAEAGLVPDQVAETLGEAVEWIVRDADRRQPSAITAQLGSGENKAGLNVPSSLKADR
;
A
#
# COMPACT_ATOMS: atom_id res chain seq x y z
N MET A 1 4.18 -8.79 -4.98
CA MET A 1 3.76 -7.44 -5.43
C MET A 1 4.89 -6.47 -5.13
N THR A 2 5.45 -5.81 -6.14
CA THR A 2 6.47 -4.78 -5.97
C THR A 2 5.81 -3.48 -5.52
N ARG A 3 6.28 -2.91 -4.41
CA ARG A 3 5.83 -1.61 -3.90
C ARG A 3 6.79 -0.54 -4.41
N ALA A 4 6.56 -0.07 -5.63
CA ALA A 4 7.38 0.97 -6.26
C ALA A 4 6.66 2.32 -6.23
N TYR A 5 7.42 3.35 -5.92
CA TYR A 5 7.00 4.75 -5.94
C TYR A 5 7.91 5.51 -6.89
N TYR A 6 7.33 6.41 -7.67
CA TYR A 6 8.05 7.31 -8.55
C TYR A 6 7.75 8.74 -8.10
N VAL A 7 8.80 9.50 -7.83
CA VAL A 7 8.72 10.90 -7.42
C VAL A 7 9.43 11.71 -8.49
N GLY A 8 8.75 12.73 -9.03
CA GLY A 8 9.30 13.58 -10.08
C GLY A 8 8.56 14.89 -10.21
N ASP A 9 9.15 15.82 -10.92
CA ASP A 9 8.62 17.17 -11.19
C ASP A 9 8.13 17.33 -12.64
N HIS A 10 8.35 16.33 -13.49
CA HIS A 10 7.95 16.34 -14.90
C HIS A 10 6.83 15.33 -15.20
N ALA A 11 6.05 15.59 -16.25
CA ALA A 11 4.96 14.69 -16.67
C ALA A 11 5.47 13.29 -17.03
N ARG A 12 6.67 13.20 -17.65
CA ARG A 12 7.32 11.94 -18.04
C ARG A 12 7.52 10.96 -16.88
N ASP A 13 7.73 11.47 -15.67
CA ASP A 13 7.94 10.65 -14.47
C ASP A 13 6.63 9.99 -14.03
N ILE A 14 5.54 10.75 -14.08
CA ILE A 14 4.18 10.25 -13.79
C ILE A 14 3.73 9.25 -14.88
N MET A 15 4.00 9.57 -16.14
CA MET A 15 3.73 8.65 -17.26
C MET A 15 4.48 7.32 -17.11
N LEU A 16 5.75 7.37 -16.68
CA LEU A 16 6.55 6.17 -16.45
C LEU A 16 5.96 5.35 -15.30
N ALA A 17 5.61 5.99 -14.18
CA ALA A 17 5.01 5.33 -13.04
C ALA A 17 3.72 4.57 -13.42
N HIS A 18 2.83 5.22 -14.17
CA HIS A 18 1.62 4.60 -14.71
C HIS A 18 1.95 3.40 -15.60
N ARG A 19 2.93 3.53 -16.49
CA ARG A 19 3.34 2.43 -17.41
C ARG A 19 3.85 1.20 -16.68
N ILE A 20 4.53 1.37 -15.55
CA ILE A 20 5.10 0.25 -14.76
C ILE A 20 4.18 -0.21 -13.61
N GLY A 21 3.01 0.41 -13.45
CA GLY A 21 2.09 0.14 -12.34
C GLY A 21 2.61 0.58 -10.96
N ALA A 22 3.55 1.54 -10.93
CA ALA A 22 4.02 2.17 -9.70
C ALA A 22 3.08 3.32 -9.30
N ARG A 23 3.17 3.72 -8.01
CA ARG A 23 2.51 4.95 -7.55
C ARG A 23 3.36 6.16 -7.88
N SER A 24 2.72 7.27 -8.16
CA SER A 24 3.30 8.48 -8.71
C SER A 24 3.06 9.68 -7.80
N VAL A 25 4.12 10.43 -7.48
CA VAL A 25 4.05 11.67 -6.72
C VAL A 25 4.65 12.79 -7.56
N LEU A 26 3.84 13.77 -7.92
CA LEU A 26 4.29 14.97 -8.62
C LEU A 26 4.74 16.01 -7.58
N VAL A 27 6.00 16.42 -7.62
CA VAL A 27 6.52 17.47 -6.73
C VAL A 27 6.52 18.81 -7.46
N THR A 28 5.97 19.86 -6.83
CA THR A 28 5.80 21.17 -7.46
C THR A 28 6.95 22.14 -7.17
N THR A 29 8.06 21.66 -6.60
CA THR A 29 9.29 22.46 -6.42
C THR A 29 10.10 22.63 -7.70
N GLY A 30 9.81 21.85 -8.75
CA GLY A 30 10.49 21.91 -10.04
C GLY A 30 9.98 23.04 -10.94
N ALA A 31 10.62 23.19 -12.10
CA ALA A 31 10.29 24.25 -13.06
C ALA A 31 8.99 23.93 -13.83
N ASP A 32 8.16 24.96 -14.00
CA ASP A 32 6.93 24.98 -14.81
C ASP A 32 5.87 23.91 -14.46
N VAL A 33 5.44 23.92 -13.21
CA VAL A 33 4.33 23.10 -12.69
C VAL A 33 3.06 23.25 -13.53
N ALA A 34 2.80 24.44 -14.08
CA ALA A 34 1.64 24.69 -14.92
C ALA A 34 1.72 23.90 -16.23
N HIS A 35 2.87 23.93 -16.90
CA HIS A 35 3.11 23.15 -18.09
C HIS A 35 3.04 21.64 -17.83
N THR A 36 3.72 21.15 -16.79
CA THR A 36 3.64 19.72 -16.40
C THR A 36 2.21 19.26 -16.15
N ARG A 37 1.37 20.08 -15.49
CA ARG A 37 -0.05 19.74 -15.27
C ARG A 37 -0.86 19.75 -16.56
N SER A 38 -0.54 20.64 -17.50
CA SER A 38 -1.16 20.65 -18.83
C SER A 38 -0.84 19.38 -19.60
N GLU A 39 0.42 18.99 -19.65
CA GLU A 39 0.85 17.75 -20.33
C GLU A 39 0.17 16.50 -19.74
N LEU A 40 0.05 16.43 -18.41
CA LEU A 40 -0.65 15.32 -17.74
C LEU A 40 -2.14 15.32 -18.05
N ALA A 41 -2.78 16.49 -18.08
CA ALA A 41 -4.19 16.61 -18.44
C ALA A 41 -4.45 16.19 -19.89
N GLU A 42 -3.58 16.59 -20.83
CA GLU A 42 -3.65 16.17 -22.23
C GLU A 42 -3.46 14.65 -22.39
N ALA A 43 -2.58 14.05 -21.59
CA ALA A 43 -2.38 12.60 -21.53
C ALA A 43 -3.53 11.85 -20.80
N GLY A 44 -4.46 12.56 -20.16
CA GLY A 44 -5.51 11.95 -19.34
C GLY A 44 -4.98 11.25 -18.09
N LEU A 45 -3.81 11.64 -17.60
CA LEU A 45 -3.14 11.02 -16.46
C LEU A 45 -3.23 11.92 -15.23
N VAL A 46 -3.40 11.29 -14.07
CA VAL A 46 -3.43 11.97 -12.78
C VAL A 46 -2.39 11.32 -11.87
N PRO A 47 -1.50 12.10 -11.23
CA PRO A 47 -0.59 11.56 -10.23
C PRO A 47 -1.36 11.11 -8.99
N ASP A 48 -0.85 10.10 -8.29
CA ASP A 48 -1.49 9.61 -7.05
C ASP A 48 -1.43 10.63 -5.91
N GLN A 49 -0.41 11.50 -5.95
CA GLN A 49 -0.27 12.63 -5.05
C GLN A 49 0.43 13.79 -5.76
N VAL A 50 0.02 15.02 -5.41
CA VAL A 50 0.80 16.23 -5.70
C VAL A 50 1.35 16.73 -4.37
N ALA A 51 2.64 17.04 -4.32
CA ALA A 51 3.33 17.49 -3.13
C ALA A 51 4.06 18.80 -3.41
N GLU A 52 4.01 19.76 -2.49
CA GLU A 52 4.67 21.05 -2.62
C GLU A 52 6.18 20.94 -2.39
N THR A 53 6.62 19.89 -1.70
CA THR A 53 8.03 19.63 -1.40
C THR A 53 8.35 18.15 -1.46
N LEU A 54 9.65 17.82 -1.59
CA LEU A 54 10.10 16.43 -1.48
C LEU A 54 9.81 15.85 -0.09
N GLY A 55 9.85 16.67 0.98
CA GLY A 55 9.52 16.23 2.34
C GLY A 55 8.07 15.75 2.44
N GLU A 56 7.13 16.53 1.90
CA GLU A 56 5.72 16.14 1.84
C GLU A 56 5.50 14.87 1.00
N ALA A 57 6.22 14.73 -0.11
CA ALA A 57 6.17 13.51 -0.92
C ALA A 57 6.59 12.28 -0.10
N VAL A 58 7.67 12.38 0.67
CA VAL A 58 8.14 11.29 1.55
C VAL A 58 7.11 10.97 2.63
N GLU A 59 6.54 11.98 3.29
CA GLU A 59 5.50 11.77 4.31
C GLU A 59 4.30 11.01 3.74
N TRP A 60 3.85 11.37 2.53
CA TRP A 60 2.76 10.67 1.87
C TRP A 60 3.12 9.21 1.56
N ILE A 61 4.33 8.95 1.04
CA ILE A 61 4.80 7.59 0.72
C ILE A 61 4.79 6.71 1.97
N VAL A 62 5.30 7.21 3.10
CA VAL A 62 5.33 6.45 4.36
C VAL A 62 3.92 6.13 4.82
N ARG A 63 3.02 7.12 4.89
CA ARG A 63 1.62 6.92 5.28
C ARG A 63 0.92 5.92 4.35
N ASP A 64 1.19 5.98 3.06
CA ASP A 64 0.63 5.08 2.07
C ASP A 64 1.15 3.64 2.20
N ALA A 65 2.46 3.49 2.40
CA ALA A 65 3.09 2.19 2.62
C ALA A 65 2.56 1.50 3.89
N ASP A 66 2.31 2.29 4.95
CA ASP A 66 1.74 1.83 6.22
C ASP A 66 0.28 1.36 6.06
N ARG A 67 -0.58 2.15 5.40
CA ARG A 67 -1.97 1.75 5.11
C ARG A 67 -2.05 0.45 4.32
N ARG A 68 -1.06 0.19 3.48
CA ARG A 68 -1.02 -0.99 2.62
C ARG A 68 -0.38 -2.19 3.29
N GLN A 69 0.26 -2.04 4.46
CA GLN A 69 0.81 -3.19 5.17
C GLN A 69 -0.37 -4.07 5.58
N PRO A 70 -0.47 -5.32 5.10
CA PRO A 70 -1.46 -6.22 5.64
C PRO A 70 -1.14 -6.36 7.13
N SER A 71 -2.10 -5.98 7.98
CA SER A 71 -1.97 -6.16 9.42
C SER A 71 -1.60 -7.61 9.68
N ALA A 72 -0.45 -7.85 10.31
CA ALA A 72 0.03 -9.18 10.66
C ALA A 72 -0.96 -9.99 11.54
N ILE A 73 -2.07 -9.38 11.97
CA ILE A 73 -3.15 -9.99 12.74
C ILE A 73 -3.81 -11.15 11.99
N THR A 74 -3.94 -11.10 10.65
CA THR A 74 -4.57 -12.20 9.88
C THR A 74 -3.61 -13.34 9.54
N ALA A 75 -2.29 -13.09 9.54
CA ALA A 75 -1.28 -14.11 9.23
C ALA A 75 -1.07 -15.11 10.39
N GLN A 76 -1.31 -14.69 11.64
CA GLN A 76 -1.08 -15.51 12.83
C GLN A 76 -2.25 -16.49 13.14
N LEU A 77 -3.46 -16.22 12.64
CA LEU A 77 -4.67 -17.02 12.94
C LEU A 77 -4.79 -18.32 12.12
N GLY A 78 -3.88 -18.55 11.17
CA GLY A 78 -3.86 -19.75 10.31
C GLY A 78 -3.00 -20.91 10.81
N SER A 79 -2.29 -20.76 11.93
CA SER A 79 -1.37 -21.79 12.46
C SER A 79 -1.76 -22.21 13.89
N GLY A 80 -3.04 -22.39 14.14
CA GLY A 80 -3.55 -23.06 15.33
C GLY A 80 -3.67 -24.56 15.06
N GLU A 81 -2.66 -25.31 15.47
CA GLU A 81 -2.69 -26.77 15.49
C GLU A 81 -3.92 -27.26 16.28
N ASN A 82 -4.83 -27.98 15.63
CA ASN A 82 -5.88 -28.73 16.31
C ASN A 82 -5.26 -29.95 17.03
N LYS A 83 -4.62 -29.72 18.18
CA LYS A 83 -4.25 -30.73 19.17
C LYS A 83 -4.89 -30.41 20.51
N ALA A 84 -6.19 -30.65 20.61
CA ALA A 84 -6.87 -30.75 21.90
C ALA A 84 -8.12 -31.63 21.78
N GLY A 85 -7.94 -32.87 21.30
CA GLY A 85 -8.91 -33.94 21.54
C GLY A 85 -8.73 -34.46 22.97
N LEU A 86 -9.16 -33.69 23.97
CA LEU A 86 -9.31 -34.18 25.33
C LEU A 86 -10.69 -33.76 25.83
N ASN A 87 -11.63 -34.71 25.83
CA ASN A 87 -12.82 -34.58 26.66
C ASN A 87 -13.17 -35.92 27.34
N VAL A 88 -12.73 -35.96 28.60
CA VAL A 88 -13.29 -36.56 29.84
C VAL A 88 -13.70 -38.04 29.96
N PRO A 89 -13.40 -38.66 31.13
CA PRO A 89 -13.61 -40.09 31.40
C PRO A 89 -15.07 -40.45 31.68
N SER A 90 -15.53 -41.58 31.14
CA SER A 90 -16.81 -42.18 31.51
C SER A 90 -16.69 -42.99 32.80
N SER A 91 -16.78 -42.32 33.95
CA SER A 91 -17.01 -43.01 35.23
C SER A 91 -18.49 -43.32 35.41
N LEU A 92 -18.77 -44.63 35.43
CA LEU A 92 -19.63 -45.31 36.40
C LEU A 92 -21.08 -44.80 36.58
N LYS A 93 -22.03 -45.53 35.99
CA LYS A 93 -23.27 -45.89 36.69
C LYS A 93 -23.39 -47.41 36.71
N ALA A 94 -23.28 -47.94 37.91
CA ALA A 94 -23.46 -49.34 38.26
C ALA A 94 -24.96 -49.70 38.36
N ASP A 95 -25.19 -51.00 38.49
CA ASP A 95 -26.26 -51.64 39.27
C ASP A 95 -27.59 -51.99 38.55
N ARG A 96 -27.65 -53.16 37.91
CA ARG A 96 -28.29 -54.40 38.45
C ARG A 96 -28.31 -55.54 37.44
#